data_AF-A0A7K7IRK5-F1
#
_entry.id   AF-A0A7K7IRK5-F1
#
_cell.length_a   1.000
_cell.length_b   1.000
_cell.length_c   1.000
_cell.angle_alpha   90.00
_cell.angle_beta   90.00
_cell.angle_gamma   90.00
#
_symmetry.space_group_name_H-M   'P 1'
#
loop_
_entity.id
_entity.type
_entity.pdbx_description
1 polymer ?
#
loop_
_entity_poly.entity_id
_entity_poly.type
_entity_poly.pdbx_seq_one_letter_code
_entity_poly.pdbx_strand_id
1 'polypeptide(L)'
;TDVGQYRCVAENDAGTAAKVVTLVLQSAPAVTVTPAEVTVHAGQQVLLHCAVSGEPTPSVEWQRHGEPVPEGPHARVLPNATLLLPSVTHRDAGSYSCLARSALGSAVAHASLDVRGGWELPQVQGSLVGVINGHELGVSSLDASVLGDSQSSTTTLRSSIGSIPPAIGPLMRVLVTIIAPIYWSLAHARGAAQNGLLLTQGTFQHESLLHFATGELLRVTHLARGAGGAGALRLDSVISGSVPEGFGDAVLLLQDFSERYVRTGAGQLSGGSVQNFLRDGRLVRAHCNHTIVFDPPVGPQPPRVQQLRARAITASYDPAKQELLFQLRASLDAGNQGNQCPLGFIPDPGQLYCLDLNECQTLNQCQHECRNSPGSYRCLCPTGYRL
;
A
#
# COMPACT_ATOMS: atom_id res chain seq x y z
N THR A 1 -58.22 -19.83 -10.53
CA THR A 1 -57.38 -19.79 -9.31
C THR A 1 -58.25 -19.35 -8.18
N ASP A 2 -58.28 -20.10 -7.08
CA ASP A 2 -59.16 -19.84 -5.92
C ASP A 2 -58.55 -18.82 -4.94
N VAL A 3 -57.68 -17.93 -5.42
CA VAL A 3 -57.05 -16.89 -4.59
C VAL A 3 -57.97 -15.68 -4.55
N GLY A 4 -58.30 -15.20 -3.37
CA GLY A 4 -59.19 -14.05 -3.21
C GLY A 4 -59.80 -13.92 -1.83
N GLN A 5 -60.63 -12.90 -1.65
CA GLN A 5 -61.44 -12.74 -0.45
C GLN A 5 -62.76 -13.48 -0.61
N TYR A 6 -62.97 -14.45 0.25
CA TYR A 6 -64.21 -15.22 0.34
C TYR A 6 -65.05 -14.66 1.48
N ARG A 7 -66.31 -14.31 1.17
CA ARG A 7 -67.27 -13.81 2.17
C ARG A 7 -68.34 -14.87 2.38
N CYS A 8 -68.40 -15.41 3.59
CA CYS A 8 -69.52 -16.21 4.04
C CYS A 8 -70.58 -15.27 4.64
N VAL A 9 -71.83 -15.40 4.21
CA VAL A 9 -72.97 -14.62 4.71
C VAL A 9 -74.02 -15.60 5.22
N ALA A 10 -74.50 -15.40 6.44
CA ALA A 10 -75.57 -16.18 7.07
C ALA A 10 -76.72 -15.25 7.43
N GLU A 11 -77.94 -15.64 7.12
CA GLU A 11 -79.14 -14.81 7.27
C GLU A 11 -80.28 -15.61 7.90
N ASN A 12 -81.01 -14.97 8.83
CA ASN A 12 -82.26 -15.47 9.39
C ASN A 12 -83.25 -14.30 9.61
N ASP A 13 -84.45 -14.60 10.11
CA ASP A 13 -85.52 -13.60 10.33
C ASP A 13 -85.14 -12.46 11.30
N ALA A 14 -84.08 -12.65 12.10
CA ALA A 14 -83.57 -11.65 13.03
C ALA A 14 -82.41 -10.80 12.47
N GLY A 15 -81.77 -11.20 11.36
CA GLY A 15 -80.75 -10.41 10.68
C GLY A 15 -79.68 -11.22 9.92
N THR A 16 -78.65 -10.50 9.46
CA THR A 16 -77.55 -11.04 8.64
C THR A 16 -76.20 -10.89 9.33
N ALA A 17 -75.40 -11.95 9.35
CA ALA A 17 -74.00 -11.94 9.76
C ALA A 17 -73.10 -12.31 8.59
N ALA A 18 -71.89 -11.74 8.52
CA ALA A 18 -70.92 -12.12 7.50
C ALA A 18 -69.49 -12.19 8.05
N LYS A 19 -68.69 -13.10 7.50
CA LYS A 19 -67.25 -13.25 7.78
C LYS A 19 -66.46 -13.30 6.48
N VAL A 20 -65.37 -12.53 6.40
CA VAL A 20 -64.45 -12.52 5.25
C VAL A 20 -63.20 -13.32 5.61
N VAL A 21 -62.73 -14.15 4.68
CA VAL A 21 -61.48 -14.92 4.76
C VAL A 21 -60.68 -14.67 3.47
N THR A 22 -59.41 -14.30 3.60
CA THR A 22 -58.50 -14.17 2.45
C THR A 22 -57.80 -15.49 2.22
N LEU A 23 -58.03 -16.12 1.07
CA LEU A 23 -57.28 -17.30 0.64
C LEU A 23 -56.07 -16.84 -0.19
N VAL A 24 -54.86 -17.16 0.27
CA VAL A 24 -53.60 -16.86 -0.42
C VAL A 24 -52.93 -18.15 -0.88
N LEU A 25 -52.23 -18.09 -2.02
CA LEU A 25 -51.41 -19.21 -2.48
C LEU A 25 -50.08 -19.19 -1.72
N GLN A 26 -49.88 -20.20 -0.90
CA GLN A 26 -48.67 -20.40 -0.12
C GLN A 26 -47.60 -21.15 -0.93
N SER A 27 -46.33 -20.79 -0.71
CA SER A 27 -45.19 -21.42 -1.37
C SER A 27 -44.00 -21.55 -0.43
N ALA A 28 -43.34 -22.71 -0.46
CA ALA A 28 -42.14 -22.96 0.33
C ALA A 28 -41.00 -22.01 -0.08
N PRO A 29 -40.06 -21.69 0.83
CA PRO A 29 -38.93 -20.84 0.51
C PRO A 29 -38.10 -21.41 -0.66
N ALA A 30 -37.66 -20.54 -1.56
CA ALA A 30 -36.62 -20.83 -2.54
C ALA A 30 -35.54 -19.75 -2.43
N VAL A 31 -34.28 -20.17 -2.59
CA VAL A 31 -33.13 -19.28 -2.40
C VAL A 31 -32.06 -19.54 -3.45
N THR A 32 -31.43 -18.47 -3.91
CA THR A 32 -30.26 -18.49 -4.79
C THR A 32 -29.26 -17.44 -4.34
N VAL A 33 -27.97 -17.72 -4.47
CA VAL A 33 -26.90 -16.77 -4.17
C VAL A 33 -26.19 -16.38 -5.47
N THR A 34 -25.97 -15.08 -5.67
CA THR A 34 -25.23 -14.54 -6.81
C THR A 34 -24.10 -13.61 -6.34
N PRO A 35 -22.86 -13.82 -6.82
CA PRO A 35 -22.37 -14.98 -7.58
C PRO A 35 -22.29 -16.26 -6.74
N ALA A 36 -22.43 -17.44 -7.37
CA ALA A 36 -22.28 -18.74 -6.70
C ALA A 36 -20.80 -19.11 -6.43
N GLU A 37 -19.89 -18.59 -7.25
CA GLU A 37 -18.45 -18.69 -7.06
C GLU A 37 -17.84 -17.33 -7.36
N VAL A 38 -16.95 -16.87 -6.49
CA VAL A 38 -16.25 -15.61 -6.67
C VAL A 38 -14.79 -15.76 -6.28
N THR A 39 -13.92 -15.24 -7.14
CA THR A 39 -12.49 -15.18 -6.90
C THR A 39 -12.06 -13.73 -6.87
N VAL A 40 -11.47 -13.28 -5.77
CA VAL A 40 -11.01 -11.90 -5.58
C VAL A 40 -9.61 -11.87 -4.98
N HIS A 41 -8.96 -10.72 -5.04
CA HIS A 41 -7.69 -10.48 -4.35
C HIS A 41 -7.90 -10.02 -2.91
N ALA A 42 -6.96 -10.37 -2.03
CA ALA A 42 -6.95 -9.82 -0.67
C ALA A 42 -7.00 -8.28 -0.69
N GLY A 43 -7.82 -7.70 0.19
CA GLY A 43 -8.08 -6.26 0.26
C GLY A 43 -9.33 -5.82 -0.48
N GLN A 44 -9.84 -6.60 -1.45
CA GLN A 44 -11.01 -6.24 -2.25
C GLN A 44 -12.33 -6.43 -1.49
N GLN A 45 -13.36 -5.70 -1.92
CA GLN A 45 -14.72 -5.84 -1.44
C GLN A 45 -15.43 -7.01 -2.14
N VAL A 46 -16.25 -7.75 -1.39
CA VAL A 46 -17.13 -8.80 -1.94
C VAL A 46 -18.58 -8.54 -1.56
N LEU A 47 -19.48 -8.73 -2.51
CA LEU A 47 -20.93 -8.70 -2.34
C LEU A 47 -21.50 -10.05 -2.76
N LEU A 48 -22.13 -10.77 -1.83
CA LEU A 48 -22.86 -11.99 -2.10
C LEU A 48 -24.35 -11.70 -1.92
N HIS A 49 -25.10 -11.63 -3.01
CA HIS A 49 -26.52 -11.33 -2.98
C HIS A 49 -27.34 -12.61 -2.79
N CYS A 50 -28.25 -12.61 -1.82
CA CYS A 50 -29.17 -13.71 -1.61
C CYS A 50 -30.57 -13.35 -2.12
N ALA A 51 -30.97 -13.94 -3.24
CA ALA A 51 -32.31 -13.79 -3.80
C ALA A 51 -33.24 -14.86 -3.21
N VAL A 52 -34.29 -14.41 -2.53
CA VAL A 52 -35.22 -15.26 -1.77
C VAL A 52 -36.65 -15.04 -2.26
N SER A 53 -37.39 -16.13 -2.42
CA SER A 53 -38.83 -16.12 -2.71
C SER A 53 -39.58 -17.11 -1.82
N GLY A 54 -40.89 -16.91 -1.66
CA GLY A 54 -41.76 -17.73 -0.82
C GLY A 54 -42.89 -16.90 -0.24
N GLU A 55 -44.00 -17.55 0.10
CA GLU A 55 -45.17 -16.94 0.72
C GLU A 55 -45.67 -17.85 1.84
N PRO A 56 -45.58 -17.46 3.13
CA PRO A 56 -45.16 -16.13 3.64
C PRO A 56 -43.68 -15.78 3.39
N THR A 57 -43.38 -14.48 3.26
CA THR A 57 -42.03 -13.95 3.03
C THR A 57 -41.00 -14.56 4.00
N PRO A 58 -39.98 -15.28 3.50
CA PRO A 58 -39.01 -15.93 4.37
C PRO A 58 -38.07 -14.93 5.06
N SER A 59 -37.68 -15.25 6.29
CA SER A 59 -36.54 -14.62 6.99
C SER A 59 -35.21 -15.12 6.42
N VAL A 60 -34.18 -14.28 6.43
CA VAL A 60 -32.86 -14.60 5.84
C VAL A 60 -31.75 -14.48 6.88
N GLU A 61 -30.85 -15.46 6.90
CA GLU A 61 -29.63 -15.46 7.72
C GLU A 61 -28.43 -15.92 6.90
N TRP A 62 -27.32 -15.18 6.97
CA TRP A 62 -26.04 -15.60 6.42
C TRP A 62 -25.25 -16.39 7.45
N GLN A 63 -24.72 -17.54 7.04
CA GLN A 63 -23.93 -18.43 7.87
C GLN A 63 -22.60 -18.78 7.21
N ARG A 64 -21.60 -19.08 8.05
CA ARG A 64 -20.30 -19.61 7.66
C ARG A 64 -19.92 -20.72 8.65
N HIS A 65 -19.57 -21.89 8.15
CA HIS A 65 -19.30 -23.09 8.98
C HIS A 65 -20.47 -23.46 9.92
N GLY A 66 -21.72 -23.17 9.50
CA GLY A 66 -22.92 -23.45 10.29
C GLY A 66 -23.27 -22.39 11.34
N GLU A 67 -22.40 -21.40 11.55
CA GLU A 67 -22.63 -20.31 12.50
C GLU A 67 -23.04 -19.01 11.80
N PRO A 68 -23.86 -18.15 12.43
CA PRO A 68 -24.22 -16.85 11.87
C PRO A 68 -22.97 -15.98 11.63
N VAL A 69 -22.92 -15.29 10.49
CA VAL A 69 -21.83 -14.36 10.20
C VAL A 69 -21.91 -13.17 11.17
N PRO A 70 -20.85 -12.86 11.96
CA PRO A 70 -20.89 -11.76 12.92
C PRO A 70 -20.99 -10.40 12.22
N GLU A 71 -21.99 -9.60 12.60
CA GLU A 71 -22.13 -8.21 12.15
C GLU A 71 -21.04 -7.32 12.76
N GLY A 72 -20.33 -6.56 11.91
CA GLY A 72 -19.29 -5.66 12.37
C GLY A 72 -18.50 -4.98 11.24
N PRO A 73 -17.28 -4.47 11.54
CA PRO A 73 -16.43 -3.82 10.54
C PRO A 73 -16.00 -4.76 9.40
N HIS A 74 -15.91 -6.06 9.68
CA HIS A 74 -15.41 -7.08 8.75
C HIS A 74 -16.49 -7.71 7.85
N ALA A 75 -17.74 -7.73 8.29
CA ALA A 75 -18.87 -8.29 7.54
C ALA A 75 -20.17 -7.61 7.95
N ARG A 76 -21.06 -7.35 6.98
CA ARG A 76 -22.39 -6.82 7.25
C ARG A 76 -23.43 -7.36 6.29
N VAL A 77 -24.66 -7.59 6.76
CA VAL A 77 -25.80 -8.00 5.94
C VAL A 77 -26.68 -6.79 5.68
N LEU A 78 -26.85 -6.46 4.40
CA LEU A 78 -27.68 -5.34 3.95
C LEU A 78 -29.17 -5.70 3.96
N PRO A 79 -30.09 -4.71 4.00
CA PRO A 79 -31.54 -4.96 4.01
C PRO A 79 -32.07 -5.79 2.84
N ASN A 80 -31.37 -5.80 1.71
CA ASN A 80 -31.70 -6.61 0.54
C ASN A 80 -31.07 -8.03 0.59
N ALA A 81 -30.77 -8.53 1.79
CA ALA A 81 -30.15 -9.84 2.03
C ALA A 81 -28.77 -10.04 1.38
N THR A 82 -28.05 -8.96 1.06
CA THR A 82 -26.68 -9.04 0.52
C THR A 82 -25.65 -9.06 1.65
N LEU A 83 -24.79 -10.07 1.67
CA LEU A 83 -23.61 -10.08 2.53
C LEU A 83 -22.52 -9.23 1.89
N LEU A 84 -22.10 -8.17 2.60
CA LEU A 84 -21.01 -7.29 2.24
C LEU A 84 -19.80 -7.60 3.13
N LEU A 85 -18.70 -8.00 2.47
CA LEU A 85 -17.36 -8.10 3.06
C LEU A 85 -16.54 -6.90 2.54
N PRO A 86 -16.31 -5.84 3.34
CA PRO A 86 -15.71 -4.59 2.86
C PRO A 86 -14.26 -4.73 2.37
N SER A 87 -13.50 -5.65 2.96
CA SER A 87 -12.11 -5.93 2.61
C SER A 87 -11.76 -7.36 3.04
N VAL A 88 -11.59 -8.26 2.07
CA VAL A 88 -11.37 -9.69 2.34
C VAL A 88 -9.90 -10.02 2.59
N THR A 89 -9.67 -11.02 3.43
CA THR A 89 -8.37 -11.65 3.71
C THR A 89 -8.45 -13.14 3.36
N HIS A 90 -7.30 -13.84 3.36
CA HIS A 90 -7.27 -15.30 3.21
C HIS A 90 -8.13 -16.04 4.24
N ARG A 91 -8.33 -15.45 5.42
CA ARG A 91 -9.18 -16.02 6.46
C ARG A 91 -10.65 -15.94 6.13
N ASP A 92 -11.04 -15.15 5.12
CA ASP A 92 -12.42 -15.00 4.68
C ASP A 92 -12.80 -15.99 3.58
N ALA A 93 -11.82 -16.68 2.99
CA ALA A 93 -12.04 -17.72 1.99
C ALA A 93 -12.86 -18.89 2.55
N GLY A 94 -13.70 -19.50 1.71
CA GLY A 94 -14.52 -20.64 2.05
C GLY A 94 -15.97 -20.51 1.58
N SER A 95 -16.82 -21.42 2.07
CA SER A 95 -18.23 -21.46 1.71
C SER A 95 -19.09 -20.64 2.66
N TYR A 96 -19.89 -19.76 2.09
CA TYR A 96 -20.94 -19.00 2.76
C TYR A 96 -22.31 -19.59 2.38
N SER A 97 -23.22 -19.67 3.33
CA SER A 97 -24.58 -20.17 3.10
C SER A 97 -25.61 -19.11 3.46
N CYS A 98 -26.55 -18.88 2.56
CA CYS A 98 -27.75 -18.09 2.83
C CYS A 98 -28.90 -19.04 3.17
N LEU A 99 -29.46 -18.92 4.37
CA LEU A 99 -30.53 -19.74 4.90
C LEU A 99 -31.82 -18.92 4.98
N ALA A 100 -32.82 -19.34 4.19
CA ALA A 100 -34.15 -18.76 4.17
C ALA A 100 -35.14 -19.64 4.95
N ARG A 101 -35.92 -19.06 5.87
CA ARG A 101 -36.89 -19.79 6.71
C ARG A 101 -38.27 -19.12 6.72
N SER A 102 -39.32 -19.92 6.52
CA SER A 102 -40.72 -19.53 6.68
C SER A 102 -41.53 -20.60 7.41
N ALA A 103 -42.83 -20.36 7.64
CA ALA A 103 -43.73 -21.35 8.24
C ALA A 103 -43.88 -22.64 7.42
N LEU A 104 -43.48 -22.63 6.14
CA LEU A 104 -43.61 -23.75 5.21
C LEU A 104 -42.30 -24.55 5.04
N GLY A 105 -41.21 -24.13 5.70
CA GLY A 105 -39.94 -24.84 5.69
C GLY A 105 -38.73 -23.92 5.59
N SER A 106 -37.62 -24.49 5.12
CA SER A 106 -36.34 -23.81 4.98
C SER A 106 -35.65 -24.17 3.66
N ALA A 107 -34.95 -23.21 3.07
CA ALA A 107 -34.11 -23.44 1.90
C ALA A 107 -32.72 -22.82 2.10
N VAL A 108 -31.70 -23.44 1.51
CA VAL A 108 -30.30 -22.99 1.63
C VAL A 108 -29.67 -22.91 0.25
N ALA A 109 -28.89 -21.86 0.01
CA ALA A 109 -27.99 -21.75 -1.13
C ALA A 109 -26.59 -21.35 -0.66
N HIS A 110 -25.59 -21.75 -1.44
CA HIS A 110 -24.19 -21.59 -1.10
C HIS A 110 -23.48 -20.68 -2.10
N ALA A 111 -22.48 -19.96 -1.62
CA ALA A 111 -21.46 -19.32 -2.44
C ALA A 111 -20.06 -19.72 -1.97
N SER A 112 -19.15 -19.92 -2.93
CA SER A 112 -17.74 -20.16 -2.68
C SER A 112 -16.94 -18.87 -2.90
N LEU A 113 -16.17 -18.46 -1.90
CA LEU A 113 -15.23 -17.35 -1.98
C LEU A 113 -13.80 -17.89 -2.01
N ASP A 114 -13.11 -17.70 -3.13
CA ASP A 114 -11.67 -17.89 -3.26
C ASP A 114 -10.94 -16.54 -3.16
N VAL A 115 -9.86 -16.50 -2.39
CA VAL A 115 -9.07 -15.28 -2.19
C VAL A 115 -7.66 -15.52 -2.75
N ARG A 116 -7.38 -14.91 -3.90
CA ARG A 116 -6.08 -14.98 -4.60
C ARG A 116 -5.13 -13.91 -4.08
N GLY A 117 -3.83 -14.21 -4.14
CA GLY A 117 -2.77 -13.28 -3.76
C GLY A 117 -2.68 -13.09 -2.24
N GLY A 118 -1.52 -13.43 -1.68
CA GLY A 118 -1.21 -13.29 -0.25
C GLY A 118 -0.47 -14.48 0.40
N TRP A 119 -0.10 -15.51 -0.37
CA TRP A 119 0.89 -16.51 0.07
C TRP A 119 2.21 -16.45 -0.71
N GLU A 120 2.23 -15.93 -1.93
CA GLU A 120 3.48 -15.52 -2.57
C GLU A 120 3.85 -14.14 -2.01
N LEU A 121 4.85 -14.12 -1.13
CA LEU A 121 5.43 -12.89 -0.63
C LEU A 121 5.90 -12.06 -1.84
N PRO A 122 5.54 -10.76 -1.93
CA PRO A 122 5.94 -9.92 -3.05
C PRO A 122 7.43 -10.07 -3.36
N GLN A 123 7.74 -10.39 -4.62
CA GLN A 123 9.10 -10.47 -5.11
C GLN A 123 9.38 -9.25 -5.98
N VAL A 124 10.55 -8.65 -5.80
CA VAL A 124 11.06 -7.61 -6.70
C VAL A 124 12.24 -8.19 -7.45
N GLN A 125 12.25 -8.02 -8.76
CA GLN A 125 13.36 -8.40 -9.62
C GLN A 125 13.70 -7.25 -10.56
N GLY A 126 14.95 -7.11 -10.94
CA GLY A 126 15.34 -6.08 -11.90
C GLY A 126 16.83 -5.97 -12.07
N SER A 127 17.26 -4.81 -12.52
CA SER A 127 18.65 -4.55 -12.85
C SER A 127 19.11 -3.21 -12.29
N LEU A 128 20.40 -3.12 -12.00
CA LEU A 128 21.10 -1.90 -11.67
C LEU A 128 22.26 -1.71 -12.64
N VAL A 129 22.33 -0.54 -13.27
CA VAL A 129 23.43 -0.13 -14.14
C VAL A 129 23.91 1.26 -13.74
N GLY A 130 25.16 1.59 -14.04
CA GLY A 130 25.63 2.96 -13.84
C GLY A 130 27.10 3.09 -13.48
N VAL A 131 27.43 4.27 -12.96
CA VAL A 131 28.81 4.67 -12.64
C VAL A 131 28.87 5.36 -11.28
N ILE A 132 29.75 4.90 -10.41
CA ILE A 132 29.97 5.51 -9.08
C ILE A 132 31.45 5.81 -8.93
N ASN A 133 31.82 7.03 -8.56
CA ASN A 133 33.23 7.46 -8.42
C ASN A 133 34.06 7.16 -9.69
N GLY A 134 33.44 7.20 -10.88
CA GLY A 134 34.09 6.87 -12.15
C GLY A 134 34.24 5.36 -12.44
N HIS A 135 33.82 4.47 -11.53
CA HIS A 135 33.79 3.03 -11.76
C HIS A 135 32.46 2.58 -12.35
N GLU A 136 32.50 1.87 -13.49
CA GLU A 136 31.31 1.27 -14.10
C GLU A 136 30.88 0.00 -13.35
N LEU A 137 29.56 -0.14 -13.11
CA LEU A 137 28.98 -1.31 -12.44
C LEU A 137 28.74 -2.50 -13.38
N GLY A 138 28.65 -2.27 -14.69
CA GLY A 138 28.09 -3.24 -15.63
C GLY A 138 26.58 -3.43 -15.40
N VAL A 139 26.05 -4.61 -15.74
CA VAL A 139 24.66 -4.99 -15.46
C VAL A 139 24.62 -5.86 -14.22
N SER A 140 24.12 -5.29 -13.12
CA SER A 140 23.97 -5.97 -11.83
C SER A 140 22.52 -6.44 -11.65
N SER A 141 22.31 -7.65 -11.12
CA SER A 141 20.97 -8.13 -10.77
C SER A 141 20.48 -7.44 -9.51
N LEU A 142 19.18 -7.18 -9.41
CA LEU A 142 18.53 -6.66 -8.20
C LEU A 142 17.37 -7.58 -7.85
N ASP A 143 17.44 -8.20 -6.69
CA ASP A 143 16.40 -9.10 -6.18
C ASP A 143 15.97 -8.65 -4.79
N ALA A 144 14.68 -8.72 -4.47
CA ALA A 144 14.19 -8.51 -3.12
C ALA A 144 12.97 -9.34 -2.79
N SER A 145 12.87 -9.70 -1.52
CA SER A 145 11.78 -10.50 -0.97
C SER A 145 11.38 -9.99 0.40
N VAL A 146 10.11 -10.20 0.74
CA VAL A 146 9.64 -10.06 2.11
C VAL A 146 10.05 -11.32 2.88
N LEU A 147 10.60 -11.14 4.08
CA LEU A 147 10.86 -12.23 5.03
C LEU A 147 9.61 -12.35 5.90
N GLY A 148 8.82 -13.41 5.71
CA GLY A 148 7.47 -13.54 6.26
C GLY A 148 7.42 -13.38 7.78
N ASP A 149 6.75 -12.34 8.25
CA ASP A 149 6.26 -12.22 9.62
C ASP A 149 4.85 -11.61 9.58
N SER A 150 3.84 -12.48 9.56
CA SER A 150 2.43 -12.13 9.43
C SER A 150 1.82 -11.52 10.69
N GLN A 151 2.60 -11.37 11.78
CA GLN A 151 2.12 -10.80 13.05
C GLN A 151 2.82 -9.50 13.46
N SER A 152 3.86 -9.06 12.75
CA SER A 152 4.56 -7.81 13.10
C SER A 152 3.89 -6.59 12.47
N SER A 153 3.94 -5.45 13.17
CA SER A 153 3.47 -4.13 12.69
C SER A 153 4.37 -3.50 11.63
N THR A 154 5.28 -4.30 11.04
CA THR A 154 6.33 -3.88 10.10
C THR A 154 6.51 -4.96 9.03
N THR A 155 7.01 -4.62 7.85
CA THR A 155 7.45 -5.61 6.87
C THR A 155 8.97 -5.77 6.97
N THR A 156 9.47 -6.99 7.16
CA THR A 156 10.92 -7.25 7.07
C THR A 156 11.27 -7.55 5.61
N LEU A 157 12.24 -6.81 5.08
CA LEU A 157 12.65 -6.86 3.68
C LEU A 157 14.11 -7.27 3.58
N ARG A 158 14.40 -8.13 2.61
CA ARG A 158 15.75 -8.50 2.22
C ARG A 158 15.94 -8.18 0.75
N SER A 159 17.03 -7.52 0.40
CA SER A 159 17.39 -7.19 -0.98
C SER A 159 18.85 -7.58 -1.23
N SER A 160 19.11 -8.15 -2.39
CA SER A 160 20.44 -8.54 -2.87
C SER A 160 20.73 -7.90 -4.22
N ILE A 161 21.95 -7.41 -4.40
CA ILE A 161 22.45 -6.88 -5.66
C ILE A 161 23.68 -7.68 -6.06
N GLY A 162 23.57 -8.46 -7.13
CA GLY A 162 24.62 -9.34 -7.62
C GLY A 162 25.52 -8.68 -8.68
N SER A 163 26.68 -9.28 -8.94
CA SER A 163 27.64 -8.79 -9.94
C SER A 163 28.14 -7.37 -9.66
N ILE A 164 28.40 -7.06 -8.39
CA ILE A 164 28.96 -5.77 -7.96
C ILE A 164 30.49 -5.86 -7.86
N PRO A 165 31.25 -5.04 -8.61
CA PRO A 165 32.71 -5.09 -8.60
C PRO A 165 33.33 -4.86 -7.20
N PRO A 166 34.39 -5.61 -6.82
CA PRO A 166 35.06 -5.44 -5.52
C PRO A 166 35.61 -4.03 -5.27
N ALA A 167 35.96 -3.29 -6.33
CA ALA A 167 36.44 -1.92 -6.23
C ALA A 167 35.41 -0.94 -5.67
N ILE A 168 34.11 -1.23 -5.81
CA ILE A 168 33.03 -0.31 -5.43
C ILE A 168 32.03 -0.92 -4.43
N GLY A 169 31.92 -2.25 -4.36
CA GLY A 169 31.00 -2.96 -3.47
C GLY A 169 31.05 -2.50 -2.00
N PRO A 170 32.24 -2.35 -1.38
CA PRO A 170 32.34 -1.85 -0.01
C PRO A 170 31.76 -0.45 0.18
N LEU A 171 31.92 0.44 -0.81
CA LEU A 171 31.36 1.80 -0.80
C LEU A 171 29.85 1.80 -0.95
N MET A 172 29.28 0.86 -1.69
CA MET A 172 27.84 0.79 -1.92
C MET A 172 27.03 0.40 -0.68
N ARG A 173 27.68 -0.07 0.41
CA ARG A 173 27.01 -0.41 1.68
C ARG A 173 26.23 0.75 2.31
N VAL A 174 26.60 2.01 2.04
CA VAL A 174 25.86 3.18 2.54
C VAL A 174 24.63 3.54 1.69
N LEU A 175 24.45 2.90 0.53
CA LEU A 175 23.47 3.30 -0.49
C LEU A 175 22.12 2.59 -0.33
N VAL A 176 21.53 2.67 0.85
CA VAL A 176 20.15 2.16 1.10
C VAL A 176 19.13 2.81 0.17
N THR A 177 19.43 4.02 -0.33
CA THR A 177 18.66 4.71 -1.36
C THR A 177 18.40 3.87 -2.62
N ILE A 178 19.28 2.92 -2.97
CA ILE A 178 19.06 2.01 -4.13
C ILE A 178 17.80 1.16 -3.94
N ILE A 179 17.47 0.80 -2.71
CA ILE A 179 16.29 -0.02 -2.39
C ILE A 179 15.10 0.81 -1.89
N ALA A 180 15.15 2.14 -2.02
CA ALA A 180 14.06 3.04 -1.61
C ALA A 180 12.70 2.71 -2.21
N PRO A 181 12.59 2.47 -3.53
CA PRO A 181 11.34 2.00 -4.13
C PRO A 181 10.79 0.73 -3.50
N ILE A 182 11.66 -0.18 -3.07
CA ILE A 182 11.30 -1.53 -2.58
C ILE A 182 10.67 -1.41 -1.20
N TYR A 183 11.38 -0.78 -0.25
CA TYR A 183 10.85 -0.67 1.11
C TYR A 183 9.65 0.27 1.20
N TRP A 184 9.54 1.27 0.32
CA TRP A 184 8.35 2.11 0.22
C TRP A 184 7.16 1.35 -0.37
N SER A 185 7.38 0.53 -1.41
CA SER A 185 6.31 -0.23 -2.07
C SER A 185 5.76 -1.35 -1.21
N LEU A 186 6.59 -1.94 -0.35
CA LEU A 186 6.26 -3.13 0.42
C LEU A 186 6.12 -2.86 1.93
N ALA A 187 6.21 -1.60 2.36
CA ALA A 187 6.01 -1.23 3.76
C ALA A 187 4.65 -1.69 4.29
N HIS A 188 4.62 -2.09 5.56
CA HIS A 188 3.37 -2.36 6.26
C HIS A 188 2.63 -1.02 6.47
N ALA A 189 1.56 -0.81 5.70
CA ALA A 189 0.77 0.40 5.76
C ALA A 189 -0.30 0.30 6.86
N ARG A 190 -0.44 1.36 7.67
CA ARG A 190 -1.41 1.44 8.77
C ARG A 190 -2.40 2.58 8.57
N GLY A 191 -3.66 2.35 8.96
CA GLY A 191 -4.70 3.37 8.91
C GLY A 191 -5.04 3.74 7.47
N ALA A 192 -5.08 5.03 7.16
CA ALA A 192 -5.36 5.53 5.81
C ALA A 192 -4.13 5.55 4.88
N ALA A 193 -2.93 5.23 5.38
CA ALA A 193 -1.72 5.23 4.56
C ALA A 193 -1.77 4.16 3.46
N GLN A 194 -1.10 4.43 2.35
CA GLN A 194 -0.98 3.51 1.21
C GLN A 194 0.50 3.40 0.82
N ASN A 195 1.01 2.17 0.82
CA ASN A 195 2.35 1.88 0.31
C ASN A 195 2.41 2.02 -1.22
N GLY A 196 3.62 2.02 -1.77
CA GLY A 196 3.83 2.25 -3.19
C GLY A 196 3.13 1.25 -4.10
N LEU A 197 3.08 -0.03 -3.73
CA LEU A 197 2.42 -1.05 -4.55
C LEU A 197 0.91 -0.80 -4.64
N LEU A 198 0.25 -0.52 -3.52
CA LEU A 198 -1.19 -0.20 -3.48
C LEU A 198 -1.50 1.10 -4.21
N LEU A 199 -0.66 2.13 -4.01
CA LEU A 199 -0.87 3.46 -4.56
C LEU A 199 -0.72 3.51 -6.09
N THR A 200 0.25 2.75 -6.62
CA THR A 200 0.70 2.90 -8.02
C THR A 200 0.42 1.67 -8.88
N GLN A 201 -0.14 0.60 -8.29
CA GLN A 201 -0.30 -0.70 -8.94
C GLN A 201 1.04 -1.24 -9.50
N GLY A 202 2.15 -0.87 -8.85
CA GLY A 202 3.51 -1.27 -9.23
C GLY A 202 4.11 -0.54 -10.43
N THR A 203 3.45 0.51 -10.95
CA THR A 203 3.96 1.29 -12.08
C THR A 203 4.26 2.72 -11.66
N PHE A 204 5.55 3.06 -11.60
CA PHE A 204 6.00 4.38 -11.18
C PHE A 204 7.44 4.66 -11.60
N GLN A 205 7.80 5.93 -11.68
CA GLN A 205 9.18 6.40 -11.75
C GLN A 205 9.56 7.00 -10.40
N HIS A 206 10.73 6.63 -9.88
CA HIS A 206 11.23 7.11 -8.60
C HIS A 206 12.66 7.62 -8.78
N GLU A 207 12.87 8.91 -8.58
CA GLU A 207 14.19 9.52 -8.59
C GLU A 207 14.62 9.87 -7.18
N SER A 208 15.87 9.56 -6.84
CA SER A 208 16.50 9.84 -5.55
C SER A 208 17.78 10.64 -5.74
N LEU A 209 17.94 11.69 -4.94
CA LEU A 209 19.15 12.49 -4.85
C LEU A 209 19.71 12.39 -3.43
N LEU A 210 20.90 11.82 -3.31
CA LEU A 210 21.63 11.67 -2.05
C LEU A 210 22.78 12.68 -2.01
N HIS A 211 22.67 13.66 -1.12
CA HIS A 211 23.67 14.69 -0.88
C HIS A 211 24.43 14.39 0.41
N PHE A 212 25.73 14.12 0.30
CA PHE A 212 26.59 13.93 1.47
C PHE A 212 27.02 15.29 2.03
N ALA A 213 27.17 15.38 3.36
CA ALA A 213 27.65 16.60 4.02
C ALA A 213 29.07 17.01 3.55
N THR A 214 29.81 16.08 2.95
CA THR A 214 31.14 16.29 2.35
C THR A 214 31.09 16.90 0.95
N GLY A 215 29.91 17.01 0.32
CA GLY A 215 29.68 17.73 -0.94
C GLY A 215 29.33 16.83 -2.13
N GLU A 216 29.55 15.52 -2.03
CA GLU A 216 29.25 14.55 -3.07
C GLU A 216 27.73 14.42 -3.29
N LEU A 217 27.37 14.12 -4.53
CA LEU A 217 26.00 13.91 -4.97
C LEU A 217 25.90 12.60 -5.73
N LEU A 218 24.94 11.78 -5.34
CA LEU A 218 24.56 10.57 -6.05
C LEU A 218 23.09 10.68 -6.48
N ARG A 219 22.83 10.34 -7.75
CA ARG A 219 21.50 10.24 -8.33
C ARG A 219 21.18 8.78 -8.60
N VAL A 220 19.98 8.35 -8.23
CA VAL A 220 19.45 7.04 -8.58
C VAL A 220 18.07 7.23 -9.19
N THR A 221 17.86 6.72 -10.39
CA THR A 221 16.57 6.76 -11.09
C THR A 221 16.07 5.33 -11.26
N HIS A 222 14.84 5.09 -10.81
CA HIS A 222 14.21 3.79 -10.87
C HIS A 222 12.97 3.85 -11.74
N LEU A 223 12.77 2.82 -12.55
CA LEU A 223 11.56 2.58 -13.31
C LEU A 223 10.94 1.26 -12.85
N ALA A 224 9.78 1.38 -12.22
CA ALA A 224 9.00 0.25 -11.75
C ALA A 224 7.88 -0.06 -12.74
N ARG A 225 7.69 -1.35 -13.02
CA ARG A 225 6.57 -1.85 -13.82
C ARG A 225 5.95 -3.03 -13.09
N GLY A 226 4.62 -3.07 -13.06
CA GLY A 226 3.90 -4.25 -12.59
C GLY A 226 4.29 -5.46 -13.45
N ALA A 227 4.86 -6.49 -12.83
CA ALA A 227 5.12 -7.75 -13.50
C ALA A 227 3.92 -8.65 -13.17
N GLY A 228 3.08 -8.95 -14.17
CA GLY A 228 1.85 -9.73 -13.96
C GLY A 228 2.09 -11.04 -13.15
N GLY A 229 1.08 -11.42 -12.36
CA GLY A 229 1.19 -12.42 -11.29
C GLY A 229 1.29 -11.76 -9.90
N ALA A 230 0.70 -12.36 -8.87
CA ALA A 230 0.44 -11.76 -7.56
C ALA A 230 1.63 -10.98 -6.95
N GLY A 231 1.59 -9.65 -7.01
CA GLY A 231 2.51 -8.77 -6.26
C GLY A 231 3.97 -8.73 -6.73
N ALA A 232 4.28 -9.23 -7.94
CA ALA A 232 5.62 -9.14 -8.51
C ALA A 232 5.91 -7.74 -9.11
N LEU A 233 7.06 -7.18 -8.75
CA LEU A 233 7.50 -5.85 -9.20
C LEU A 233 8.79 -5.98 -10.02
N ARG A 234 8.80 -5.41 -11.23
CA ARG A 234 10.05 -5.24 -11.98
C ARG A 234 10.64 -3.87 -11.71
N LEU A 235 11.89 -3.80 -11.26
CA LEU A 235 12.55 -2.54 -10.87
C LEU A 235 13.91 -2.37 -11.57
N ASP A 236 13.92 -1.63 -12.66
CA ASP A 236 15.16 -1.29 -13.37
C ASP A 236 15.70 0.06 -12.90
N SER A 237 17.00 0.12 -12.61
CA SER A 237 17.63 1.23 -11.89
C SER A 237 18.89 1.72 -12.60
N VAL A 238 19.07 3.03 -12.65
CA VAL A 238 20.28 3.69 -13.14
C VAL A 238 20.86 4.54 -12.03
N ILE A 239 22.15 4.37 -11.74
CA ILE A 239 22.87 5.10 -10.69
C ILE A 239 24.02 5.91 -11.28
N SER A 240 24.19 7.16 -10.84
CA SER A 240 25.32 7.98 -11.25
C SER A 240 25.73 8.98 -10.18
N GLY A 241 27.03 9.23 -10.06
CA GLY A 241 27.57 10.28 -9.21
C GLY A 241 28.70 9.80 -8.31
N SER A 242 28.78 10.39 -7.12
CA SER A 242 29.92 10.19 -6.22
C SER A 242 29.49 9.89 -4.79
N VAL A 243 30.32 9.11 -4.11
CA VAL A 243 30.18 8.71 -2.70
C VAL A 243 31.54 8.93 -2.02
N PRO A 244 31.58 9.41 -0.77
CA PRO A 244 32.84 9.62 -0.06
C PRO A 244 33.67 8.33 0.03
N GLU A 245 34.91 8.37 -0.49
CA GLU A 245 35.79 7.19 -0.56
C GLU A 245 36.10 6.59 0.82
N GLY A 246 36.05 7.40 1.88
CA GLY A 246 36.29 6.95 3.25
C GLY A 246 35.30 5.88 3.75
N PHE A 247 34.19 5.62 3.06
CA PHE A 247 33.26 4.56 3.45
C PHE A 247 33.70 3.15 3.08
N GLY A 248 34.65 2.98 2.14
CA GLY A 248 35.01 1.67 1.59
C GLY A 248 35.49 0.70 2.66
N ASP A 249 36.53 1.11 3.38
CA ASP A 249 37.23 0.27 4.37
C ASP A 249 36.72 0.44 5.80
N ALA A 250 35.81 1.38 6.02
CA ALA A 250 35.36 1.74 7.36
C ALA A 250 34.40 0.70 7.98
N VAL A 251 34.39 0.67 9.31
CA VAL A 251 33.30 0.04 10.06
C VAL A 251 32.10 0.97 9.97
N LEU A 252 31.04 0.49 9.32
CA LEU A 252 29.83 1.26 9.04
C LEU A 252 28.69 0.77 9.91
N LEU A 253 28.04 1.71 10.61
CA LEU A 253 26.73 1.50 11.20
C LEU A 253 25.73 2.44 10.57
N LEU A 254 24.72 1.88 9.92
CA LEU A 254 23.59 2.63 9.40
C LEU A 254 22.59 2.83 10.53
N GLN A 255 22.19 4.08 10.77
CA GLN A 255 21.16 4.37 11.75
C GLN A 255 19.77 4.28 11.13
N ASP A 256 18.82 3.89 11.96
CA ASP A 256 17.39 3.99 11.68
C ASP A 256 17.01 5.40 11.25
N PHE A 257 16.21 5.52 10.19
CA PHE A 257 15.77 6.81 9.67
C PHE A 257 14.28 6.84 9.40
N SER A 258 13.76 8.02 9.10
CA SER A 258 12.37 8.18 8.73
C SER A 258 12.27 9.12 7.54
N GLU A 259 11.37 8.76 6.63
CA GLU A 259 11.09 9.52 5.42
C GLU A 259 9.70 10.12 5.52
N ARG A 260 9.59 11.37 5.09
CA ARG A 260 8.31 12.05 4.95
C ARG A 260 7.97 12.12 3.47
N TYR A 261 6.86 11.52 3.10
CA TYR A 261 6.29 11.64 1.76
C TYR A 261 5.16 12.66 1.78
N VAL A 262 5.22 13.65 0.90
CA VAL A 262 4.27 14.73 0.74
C VAL A 262 3.65 14.61 -0.65
N ARG A 263 2.32 14.62 -0.75
CA ARG A 263 1.64 14.66 -2.04
C ARG A 263 1.74 16.05 -2.64
N THR A 264 2.43 16.15 -3.78
CA THR A 264 2.66 17.42 -4.48
C THR A 264 1.84 17.55 -5.77
N GLY A 265 1.12 16.50 -6.16
CA GLY A 265 0.21 16.50 -7.31
C GLY A 265 -0.65 15.23 -7.34
N ALA A 266 -1.52 15.10 -8.35
CA ALA A 266 -2.46 13.97 -8.48
C ALA A 266 -1.77 12.60 -8.67
N GLY A 267 -0.57 12.60 -9.25
CA GLY A 267 0.27 11.42 -9.47
C GLY A 267 1.73 11.67 -9.05
N GLN A 268 1.93 12.51 -8.03
CA GLN A 268 3.27 12.93 -7.62
C GLN A 268 3.43 12.98 -6.11
N LEU A 269 4.51 12.37 -5.62
CA LEU A 269 4.98 12.50 -4.23
C LEU A 269 6.40 13.09 -4.21
N SER A 270 6.66 13.93 -3.22
CA SER A 270 8.01 14.30 -2.82
C SER A 270 8.35 13.60 -1.51
N GLY A 271 9.48 12.90 -1.47
CA GLY A 271 9.99 12.23 -0.27
C GLY A 271 11.24 12.92 0.26
N GLY A 272 11.43 12.94 1.57
CA GLY A 272 12.66 13.50 2.16
C GLY A 272 13.07 12.78 3.44
N SER A 273 14.38 12.54 3.60
CA SER A 273 14.99 12.05 4.83
C SER A 273 16.40 12.58 5.06
N VAL A 274 16.84 12.43 6.31
CA VAL A 274 18.22 12.60 6.72
C VAL A 274 18.72 11.22 7.17
N GLN A 275 19.73 10.71 6.47
CA GLN A 275 20.37 9.43 6.78
C GLN A 275 21.67 9.69 7.52
N ASN A 276 21.84 8.98 8.63
CA ASN A 276 22.99 9.11 9.51
C ASN A 276 23.79 7.80 9.47
N PHE A 277 25.10 7.94 9.26
CA PHE A 277 26.06 6.84 9.20
C PHE A 277 27.12 7.06 10.27
N LEU A 278 27.46 6.05 11.05
CA LEU A 278 28.68 6.07 11.84
C LEU A 278 29.79 5.40 11.05
N ARG A 279 30.83 6.17 10.74
CA ARG A 279 32.05 5.74 10.08
C ARG A 279 33.18 5.79 11.10
N ASP A 280 33.62 4.64 11.59
CA ASP A 280 34.64 4.54 12.65
C ASP A 280 34.33 5.44 13.87
N GLY A 281 33.05 5.45 14.27
CA GLY A 281 32.54 6.27 15.37
C GLY A 281 32.26 7.75 15.04
N ARG A 282 32.58 8.22 13.83
CA ARG A 282 32.26 9.59 13.39
C ARG A 282 30.93 9.63 12.63
N LEU A 283 30.06 10.56 13.01
CA LEU A 283 28.78 10.78 12.35
C LEU A 283 28.98 11.45 10.98
N VAL A 284 28.54 10.78 9.92
CA VAL A 284 28.40 11.35 8.58
C VAL A 284 26.91 11.42 8.26
N ARG A 285 26.47 12.55 7.72
CA ARG A 285 25.08 12.79 7.38
C ARG A 285 24.92 12.90 5.86
N ALA A 286 23.86 12.30 5.34
CA ALA A 286 23.40 12.53 3.99
C ALA A 286 21.93 12.95 3.98
N HIS A 287 21.59 13.88 3.10
CA HIS A 287 20.22 14.30 2.83
C HIS A 287 19.74 13.55 1.60
N CYS A 288 18.61 12.84 1.72
CA CYS A 288 18.03 12.07 0.64
C CYS A 288 16.68 12.67 0.27
N ASN A 289 16.56 13.12 -0.98
CA ASN A 289 15.34 13.69 -1.53
C ASN A 289 14.83 12.81 -2.67
N HIS A 290 13.53 12.58 -2.69
CA HIS A 290 12.86 11.72 -3.65
C HIS A 290 11.81 12.49 -4.44
N THR A 291 11.69 12.17 -5.72
CA THR A 291 10.56 12.56 -6.56
C THR A 291 9.95 11.30 -7.16
N ILE A 292 8.69 11.04 -6.86
CA ILE A 292 7.96 9.85 -7.33
C ILE A 292 6.83 10.33 -8.24
N VAL A 293 6.77 9.77 -9.45
CA VAL A 293 5.75 10.06 -10.46
C VAL A 293 5.07 8.75 -10.87
N PHE A 294 3.75 8.77 -10.93
CA PHE A 294 2.90 7.62 -11.27
C PHE A 294 1.59 8.10 -11.87
N ASP A 295 0.85 7.18 -12.48
CA ASP A 295 -0.48 7.50 -13.01
C ASP A 295 -1.45 7.80 -11.86
N PRO A 296 -2.22 8.91 -11.92
CA PRO A 296 -3.14 9.28 -10.85
C PRO A 296 -4.13 8.14 -10.52
N PRO A 297 -4.24 7.73 -9.24
CA PRO A 297 -5.01 6.55 -8.89
C PRO A 297 -6.52 6.82 -8.97
N VAL A 298 -7.26 5.86 -9.52
CA VAL A 298 -8.73 5.87 -9.57
C VAL A 298 -9.24 5.27 -8.25
N GLY A 299 -9.38 6.08 -7.21
CA GLY A 299 -9.80 5.59 -5.90
C GLY A 299 -9.56 6.54 -4.73
N PRO A 300 -9.73 6.07 -3.48
CA PRO A 300 -9.42 6.84 -2.29
C PRO A 300 -7.94 7.21 -2.30
N GLN A 301 -7.67 8.51 -2.22
CA GLN A 301 -6.34 9.06 -2.26
C GLN A 301 -5.63 8.89 -0.90
N PRO A 302 -4.30 8.72 -0.86
CA PRO A 302 -3.58 8.65 0.41
C PRO A 302 -3.67 9.99 1.18
N PRO A 303 -3.29 10.03 2.46
CA PRO A 303 -3.11 11.28 3.18
C PRO A 303 -2.13 12.22 2.48
N ARG A 304 -2.28 13.55 2.68
CA ARG A 304 -1.34 14.55 2.12
C ARG A 304 0.10 14.32 2.54
N VAL A 305 0.28 13.78 3.74
CA VAL A 305 1.58 13.45 4.31
C VAL A 305 1.54 12.01 4.78
N GLN A 306 2.59 11.24 4.46
CA GLN A 306 2.78 9.90 4.97
C GLN A 306 4.19 9.81 5.57
N GLN A 307 4.32 9.07 6.67
CA GLN A 307 5.60 8.89 7.36
C GLN A 307 6.04 7.43 7.26
N LEU A 308 7.16 7.21 6.57
CA LEU A 308 7.82 5.92 6.51
C LEU A 308 8.89 5.83 7.59
N ARG A 309 8.99 4.67 8.23
CA ARG A 309 10.07 4.35 9.18
C ARG A 309 10.83 3.13 8.68
N ALA A 310 12.12 3.31 8.45
CA ALA A 310 13.07 2.23 8.21
C ALA A 310 13.83 1.95 9.51
N ARG A 311 13.82 0.68 9.93
CA ARG A 311 14.35 0.22 11.21
C ARG A 311 15.21 -1.03 11.05
N ALA A 312 16.12 -1.28 11.98
CA ALA A 312 16.97 -2.47 12.01
C ALA A 312 17.72 -2.68 10.67
N ILE A 313 18.31 -1.58 10.18
CA ILE A 313 18.94 -1.52 8.87
C ILE A 313 20.31 -2.18 8.93
N THR A 314 20.56 -3.14 8.05
CA THR A 314 21.86 -3.80 7.89
C THR A 314 22.27 -3.80 6.44
N ALA A 315 23.55 -3.58 6.18
CA ALA A 315 24.16 -3.63 4.86
C ALA A 315 25.49 -4.38 4.90
N SER A 316 25.75 -5.27 3.96
CA SER A 316 26.99 -6.03 3.87
C SER A 316 27.36 -6.30 2.42
N TYR A 317 28.66 -6.39 2.14
CA TYR A 317 29.19 -6.77 0.83
C TYR A 317 30.07 -8.02 0.96
N ASP A 318 29.80 -9.04 0.16
CA ASP A 318 30.60 -10.25 0.04
C ASP A 318 31.45 -10.17 -1.23
N PRO A 319 32.78 -9.93 -1.13
CA PRO A 319 33.65 -9.79 -2.30
C PRO A 319 33.85 -11.10 -3.07
N ALA A 320 33.70 -12.26 -2.42
CA ALA A 320 33.84 -13.56 -3.08
C ALA A 320 32.64 -13.87 -3.97
N LYS A 321 31.45 -13.43 -3.56
CA LYS A 321 30.21 -13.55 -4.33
C LYS A 321 29.90 -12.33 -5.21
N GLN A 322 30.65 -11.23 -5.03
CA GLN A 322 30.35 -9.94 -5.64
C GLN A 322 28.90 -9.50 -5.37
N GLU A 323 28.45 -9.70 -4.13
CA GLU A 323 27.05 -9.55 -3.72
C GLU A 323 26.91 -8.51 -2.61
N LEU A 324 26.03 -7.54 -2.82
CA LEU A 324 25.64 -6.55 -1.84
C LEU A 324 24.28 -6.95 -1.24
N LEU A 325 24.17 -7.01 0.08
CA LEU A 325 22.96 -7.37 0.79
C LEU A 325 22.48 -6.20 1.64
N PHE A 326 21.18 -5.90 1.56
CA PHE A 326 20.47 -5.03 2.47
C PHE A 326 19.34 -5.78 3.18
N GLN A 327 19.12 -5.46 4.45
CA GLN A 327 17.95 -5.92 5.18
C GLN A 327 17.45 -4.80 6.09
N LEU A 328 16.13 -4.61 6.17
CA LEU A 328 15.51 -3.63 7.06
C LEU A 328 14.05 -3.99 7.36
N ARG A 329 13.46 -3.31 8.34
CA ARG A 329 12.03 -3.30 8.61
C ARG A 329 11.41 -1.99 8.18
N ALA A 330 10.29 -2.05 7.48
CA ALA A 330 9.57 -0.89 6.96
C ALA A 330 8.12 -0.84 7.45
N SER A 331 7.69 0.33 7.91
CA SER A 331 6.29 0.65 8.24
C SER A 331 5.92 2.01 7.70
N LEU A 332 4.65 2.19 7.31
CA LEU A 332 4.12 3.44 6.78
C LEU A 332 2.82 3.81 7.50
N ASP A 333 2.71 5.07 7.92
CA ASP A 333 1.49 5.62 8.51
C ASP A 333 1.15 7.02 7.97
N ALA A 334 -0.03 7.53 8.32
CA ALA A 334 -0.55 8.82 7.86
C ALA A 334 0.17 10.04 8.47
N GLY A 335 1.19 9.84 9.30
CA GLY A 335 1.86 10.90 10.06
C GLY A 335 0.96 11.56 11.11
N ASN A 336 1.57 12.38 11.98
CA ASN A 336 0.86 13.08 13.05
C ASN A 336 0.24 14.42 12.62
N GLN A 337 0.54 14.89 11.40
CA GLN A 337 0.16 16.22 10.89
C GLN A 337 -1.24 16.25 10.25
N GLY A 338 -1.93 15.11 10.19
CA GLY A 338 -3.26 15.02 9.56
C GLY A 338 -3.27 15.50 8.11
N ASN A 339 -4.27 16.30 7.76
CA ASN A 339 -4.42 16.91 6.44
C ASN A 339 -3.68 18.27 6.34
N GLN A 340 -2.62 18.57 7.08
CA GLN A 340 -1.89 19.84 6.91
C GLN A 340 -0.63 19.65 6.07
N CYS A 341 -0.28 20.66 5.26
CA CYS A 341 0.99 20.67 4.56
C CYS A 341 2.13 20.96 5.55
N PRO A 342 3.25 20.23 5.48
CA PRO A 342 4.37 20.46 6.38
C PRO A 342 5.09 21.77 6.04
N LEU A 343 5.98 22.21 6.95
CA LEU A 343 6.87 23.34 6.69
C LEU A 343 7.63 23.15 5.36
N GLY A 344 7.82 24.26 4.63
CA GLY A 344 8.35 24.26 3.26
C GLY A 344 7.28 24.02 2.19
N PHE A 345 6.01 23.79 2.57
CA PHE A 345 4.91 23.64 1.64
C PHE A 345 3.69 24.46 2.03
N ILE A 346 2.90 24.83 1.03
CA ILE A 346 1.60 25.50 1.17
C ILE A 346 0.51 24.65 0.52
N PRO A 347 -0.75 24.71 0.99
CA PRO A 347 -1.84 24.01 0.31
C PRO A 347 -2.08 24.62 -1.08
N ASP A 348 -2.30 23.75 -2.07
CA ASP A 348 -2.86 24.14 -3.36
C ASP A 348 -4.25 24.80 -3.20
N PRO A 349 -4.71 25.67 -4.13
CA PRO A 349 -6.03 26.31 -4.06
C PRO A 349 -7.21 25.36 -3.84
N GLY A 350 -7.19 24.16 -4.43
CA GLY A 350 -8.19 23.12 -4.23
C GLY A 350 -8.02 22.35 -2.92
N GLN A 351 -6.97 22.64 -2.15
CA GLN A 351 -6.56 21.94 -0.94
C GLN A 351 -6.53 20.43 -1.17
N LEU A 352 -5.96 19.99 -2.29
CA LEU A 352 -5.82 18.57 -2.61
C LEU A 352 -4.39 18.08 -2.36
N TYR A 353 -3.39 18.90 -2.65
CA TYR A 353 -1.97 18.59 -2.49
C TYR A 353 -1.22 19.80 -1.92
N CYS A 354 0.07 19.59 -1.65
CA CYS A 354 0.97 20.58 -1.11
C CYS A 354 1.89 21.08 -2.21
N LEU A 355 1.87 22.39 -2.44
CA LEU A 355 2.79 23.08 -3.34
C LEU A 355 4.07 23.41 -2.59
N ASP A 356 5.20 23.20 -3.26
CA ASP A 356 6.50 23.61 -2.75
C ASP A 356 6.57 25.13 -2.58
N LEU A 357 7.03 25.59 -1.43
CA LEU A 357 7.30 27.00 -1.19
C LEU A 357 8.72 27.30 -1.64
N ASN A 358 8.89 28.05 -2.72
CA ASN A 358 10.23 28.45 -3.15
C ASN A 358 10.82 29.51 -2.20
N GLU A 359 11.58 29.08 -1.20
CA GLU A 359 12.15 29.98 -0.18
C GLU A 359 13.21 30.91 -0.76
N CYS A 360 13.87 30.49 -1.84
CA CYS A 360 14.85 31.34 -2.54
C CYS A 360 14.22 32.59 -3.15
N GLN A 361 12.94 32.52 -3.53
CA GLN A 361 12.21 33.67 -4.08
C GLN A 361 11.46 34.45 -3.00
N THR A 362 10.97 33.77 -1.97
CA THR A 362 10.08 34.37 -0.98
C THR A 362 10.79 34.94 0.24
N LEU A 363 11.90 34.32 0.69
CA LEU A 363 12.58 34.69 1.92
C LEU A 363 13.93 35.39 1.67
N ASN A 364 14.57 35.14 0.51
CA ASN A 364 15.89 35.69 0.14
C ASN A 364 16.94 35.64 1.28
N GLN A 365 17.00 34.50 2.00
CA GLN A 365 17.83 34.35 3.21
C GLN A 365 19.29 33.99 2.93
N CYS A 366 19.65 33.64 1.69
CA CYS A 366 21.01 33.23 1.36
C CYS A 366 21.88 34.43 0.98
N GLN A 367 23.08 34.52 1.58
CA GLN A 367 24.03 35.59 1.30
C GLN A 367 24.62 35.53 -0.13
N HIS A 368 24.70 34.32 -0.72
CA HIS A 368 25.28 34.11 -2.05
C HIS A 368 24.30 33.42 -2.99
N GLU A 369 24.47 32.12 -3.24
CA GLU A 369 23.59 31.38 -4.13
C GLU A 369 22.55 30.60 -3.31
N CYS A 370 21.29 30.66 -3.72
CA CYS A 370 20.21 29.89 -3.13
C CYS A 370 19.75 28.82 -4.10
N ARG A 371 19.61 27.58 -3.61
CA ARG A 371 19.06 26.48 -4.39
C ARG A 371 17.84 25.91 -3.69
N ASN A 372 16.70 26.08 -4.35
CA ASN A 372 15.42 25.56 -3.89
C ASN A 372 15.34 24.04 -4.09
N SER A 373 14.61 23.37 -3.22
CA SER A 373 14.27 21.95 -3.31
C SER A 373 12.88 21.70 -2.71
N PRO A 374 12.19 20.61 -3.06
CA PRO A 374 10.90 20.32 -2.47
C PRO A 374 10.95 20.29 -0.92
N GLY A 375 10.23 21.22 -0.29
CA GLY A 375 10.10 21.35 1.16
C GLY A 375 11.30 21.97 1.88
N SER A 376 12.30 22.47 1.16
CA SER A 376 13.49 23.07 1.77
C SER A 376 14.33 23.85 0.76
N TYR A 377 15.31 24.61 1.24
CA TYR A 377 16.29 25.25 0.39
C TYR A 377 17.67 25.13 1.01
N ARG A 378 18.70 25.34 0.21
CA ARG A 378 20.08 25.44 0.71
C ARG A 378 20.77 26.67 0.17
N CYS A 379 21.51 27.33 1.06
CA CYS A 379 22.46 28.35 0.68
C CYS A 379 23.78 27.69 0.29
N LEU A 380 24.34 28.11 -0.84
CA LEU A 380 25.62 27.62 -1.34
C LEU A 380 26.69 28.67 -1.10
N CYS A 381 27.81 28.24 -0.55
CA CYS A 381 28.99 29.09 -0.41
C CYS A 381 29.72 29.22 -1.75
N PRO A 382 30.44 30.35 -1.97
CA PRO A 382 31.40 30.44 -3.06
C PRO A 382 32.44 29.32 -2.99
N THR A 383 33.01 28.97 -4.14
CA THR A 383 34.07 27.96 -4.25
C THR A 383 35.19 28.21 -3.24
N GLY A 384 35.56 27.19 -2.46
CA GLY A 384 36.62 27.27 -1.45
C GLY A 384 36.13 27.55 -0.02
N TYR A 385 34.83 27.78 0.18
CA TYR A 385 34.24 28.04 1.50
C TYR A 385 33.23 26.94 1.89
N ARG A 386 33.09 26.69 3.19
CA ARG A 386 32.09 25.77 3.77
C ARG A 386 31.26 26.51 4.82
N LEU A 387 29.98 26.14 4.94
CA LEU A 387 29.06 26.64 5.97
C LEU A 387 29.49 26.22 7.38
#